data_AF-A0A6J4PQ55-F1
#
_entry.id   AF-A0A6J4PQ55-F1
#
_cell.length_a   1.000
_cell.length_b   1.000
_cell.length_c   1.000
_cell.angle_alpha   90.00
_cell.angle_beta   90.00
_cell.angle_gamma   90.00
#
_symmetry.space_group_name_H-M   'P 1'
#
loop_
_entity.id
_entity.type
_entity.pdbx_description
1 polymer ?
#
loop_
_entity_poly.entity_id
_entity_poly.type
_entity_poly.pdbx_seq_one_letter_code
_entity_poly.pdbx_strand_id
1 'polypeptide(L)'
;MFGIGTTSLVAEKLQEVSDQWVKDGKINSEQAKTFVDDMTEQLKSEQGNWDTQLQRQLRNILQDMGVPRQSEMDELRGRLDRLERQMRDLENRNWR
;
A
#
# COMPACT_ATOMS: atom_id res chain seq x y z
N MET A 1 -5.23 6.03 -2.91
CA MET A 1 -5.58 7.41 -2.50
C MET A 1 -5.83 7.48 -0.99
N PHE A 2 -4.88 7.05 -0.16
CA PHE A 2 -4.93 7.21 1.31
C PHE A 2 -4.15 8.46 1.79
N GLY A 3 -3.93 9.44 0.91
CA GLY A 3 -2.87 10.44 1.09
C GLY A 3 -3.28 11.82 1.60
N ILE A 4 -4.58 12.17 1.67
CA ILE A 4 -5.00 13.53 2.04
C ILE A 4 -6.11 13.53 3.12
N GLY A 5 -7.03 12.57 3.11
CA GLY A 5 -8.14 12.52 4.07
C GLY A 5 -7.76 12.08 5.48
N THR A 6 -7.03 10.97 5.62
CA THR A 6 -6.70 10.37 6.92
C THR A 6 -5.64 11.18 7.68
N THR A 7 -4.67 11.76 6.97
CA THR A 7 -3.65 12.63 7.59
C THR A 7 -4.26 13.92 8.13
N SER A 8 -5.28 14.49 7.46
CA SER A 8 -5.97 15.70 7.95
C SER A 8 -6.72 15.46 9.26
N LEU A 9 -7.41 14.31 9.38
CA LEU A 9 -8.13 13.91 10.60
C LEU A 9 -7.19 13.71 11.80
N VAL A 10 -6.02 13.11 11.56
CA VAL A 10 -5.00 12.92 12.61
C VAL A 10 -4.38 14.26 13.02
N ALA A 11 -4.06 15.13 12.06
CA ALA A 11 -3.54 16.47 12.34
C ALA A 11 -4.54 17.32 13.15
N GLU A 12 -5.82 17.28 12.79
CA GLU A 12 -6.90 17.97 13.51
C GLU A 12 -7.03 17.46 14.96
N LYS A 13 -6.95 16.14 15.17
CA LYS A 13 -6.97 15.55 16.51
C LYS A 13 -5.73 15.90 17.34
N LEU A 14 -4.53 15.92 16.73
CA LEU A 14 -3.31 16.34 17.42
C LEU A 14 -3.40 17.81 17.85
N GLN A 15 -3.94 18.66 16.99
CA GLN A 15 -4.16 20.07 17.31
C GLN A 15 -5.16 20.25 18.46
N GLU A 16 -6.27 19.52 18.44
CA GLU A 16 -7.28 19.55 19.50
C GLU A 16 -6.72 19.12 20.87
N VAL A 17 -5.92 18.04 20.91
CA VAL A 17 -5.26 17.57 22.14
C VAL A 17 -4.22 18.58 22.64
N SER A 18 -3.45 19.15 21.72
CA SER A 18 -2.41 20.14 22.06
C SER A 18 -3.04 21.42 22.62
N ASP A 19 -4.13 21.89 22.02
CA ASP A 19 -4.91 23.04 22.51
C ASP A 19 -5.50 22.76 23.90
N GLN A 20 -5.96 21.53 24.16
CA GLN A 20 -6.44 21.12 25.46
C GLN A 20 -5.33 21.21 26.53
N TRP A 21 -4.11 20.77 26.21
CA TRP A 21 -2.98 20.86 27.12
C TRP A 21 -2.50 22.29 27.37
N VAL A 22 -2.66 23.19 26.40
CA VAL A 22 -2.43 24.63 26.60
C VAL A 22 -3.47 25.23 27.54
N LYS A 23 -4.75 24.89 27.35
CA LYS A 23 -5.85 25.33 28.23
C LYS A 23 -5.69 24.83 29.66
N ASP A 24 -5.23 23.59 29.81
CA ASP A 24 -4.96 22.98 31.12
C ASP A 24 -3.64 23.49 31.76
N GLY A 25 -2.91 24.37 31.08
CA GLY A 25 -1.65 24.95 31.57
C GLY A 25 -0.48 23.97 31.63
N LYS A 26 -0.60 22.79 30.99
CA LYS A 26 0.44 21.75 30.99
C LYS A 26 1.59 22.06 30.04
N ILE A 27 1.31 22.80 28.96
CA ILE A 27 2.28 23.27 27.98
C ILE A 27 1.93 24.70 27.58
N ASN A 28 2.92 25.43 27.08
CA ASN A 28 2.66 26.74 26.48
C ASN A 28 2.30 26.62 24.99
N SER A 29 1.76 27.68 24.41
CA SER A 29 1.29 27.69 23.01
C SER A 29 2.41 27.44 21.99
N GLU A 30 3.65 27.84 22.30
CA GLU A 30 4.81 27.66 21.43
C GLU A 30 5.27 26.19 21.39
N GLN A 31 5.27 25.53 22.55
CA GLN A 31 5.55 24.09 22.69
C GLN A 31 4.47 23.25 22.01
N ALA A 32 3.20 23.63 22.15
CA ALA A 32 2.08 22.95 21.50
C ALA A 32 2.20 22.98 19.97
N LYS A 33 2.53 24.17 19.41
CA LYS A 33 2.72 24.32 17.97
C LYS A 33 3.89 23.49 17.46
N THR A 34 5.02 23.53 18.15
CA THR A 34 6.22 22.75 17.80
C THR A 34 5.92 21.25 17.83
N PHE A 35 5.19 20.77 18.84
CA PHE A 35 4.81 19.36 18.96
C PHE A 35 3.92 18.89 17.79
N VAL A 36 2.92 19.69 17.41
CA VAL A 36 2.04 19.37 16.27
C VAL A 36 2.82 19.37 14.96
N ASP A 37 3.71 20.35 14.76
CA ASP A 37 4.55 20.45 13.56
C ASP A 37 5.50 19.23 13.46
N ASP A 38 6.21 18.88 14.53
CA ASP A 38 7.12 17.74 14.58
C ASP A 38 6.41 16.40 14.31
N MET A 39 5.25 16.16 14.95
CA MET A 39 4.46 14.95 14.72
C MET A 39 3.95 14.88 13.28
N THR A 40 3.51 16.01 12.72
CA THR A 40 3.00 16.06 11.34
C THR A 40 4.12 15.81 10.33
N GLU A 41 5.32 16.34 10.57
CA GLU A 41 6.49 16.11 9.72
C GLU A 41 6.98 14.66 9.81
N GLN A 42 7.00 14.09 11.02
CA GLN A 42 7.35 12.69 11.21
C GLN A 42 6.34 11.75 10.53
N LEU A 43 5.04 12.01 10.65
CA LEU A 43 4.00 11.26 9.96
C LEU A 43 4.14 11.32 8.43
N LYS A 44 4.46 12.50 7.87
CA LYS A 44 4.73 12.64 6.43
C LYS A 44 5.97 11.84 6.01
N SER A 45 7.01 11.82 6.83
CA SER A 45 8.25 11.07 6.56
C SER A 45 8.03 9.55 6.60
N GLU A 46 7.19 9.06 7.52
CA GLU A 46 6.92 7.63 7.70
C GLU A 46 5.92 7.09 6.67
N GLN A 47 5.01 7.91 6.14
CA GLN A 47 3.96 7.50 5.21
C GLN A 47 4.51 6.76 3.97
N GLY A 48 5.64 7.19 3.41
CA GLY A 48 6.25 6.55 2.24
C GLY A 48 6.80 5.14 2.53
N ASN A 49 7.35 4.93 3.73
CA ASN A 49 7.87 3.63 4.16
C ASN A 49 6.75 2.69 4.58
N TRP A 50 5.71 3.22 5.21
CA TRP A 50 4.54 2.47 5.65
C TRP A 50 3.72 1.93 4.49
N ASP A 51 3.44 2.72 3.46
CA ASP A 51 2.67 2.25 2.29
C ASP A 51 3.38 1.07 1.60
N THR A 52 4.70 1.20 1.40
CA THR A 52 5.53 0.15 0.80
C THR A 52 5.60 -1.13 1.64
N GLN A 53 5.62 -1.01 2.97
CA GLN A 53 5.57 -2.18 3.87
C GLN A 53 4.18 -2.84 3.88
N LEU A 54 3.12 -2.05 3.94
CA LEU A 54 1.73 -2.52 3.87
C LEU A 54 1.46 -3.25 2.56
N GLN A 55 1.88 -2.67 1.44
CA GLN A 55 1.69 -3.28 0.13
C GLN A 55 2.44 -4.62 0.00
N ARG A 56 3.63 -4.74 0.61
CA ARG A 56 4.36 -6.00 0.70
C ARG A 56 3.65 -7.03 1.59
N GLN A 57 3.17 -6.63 2.75
CA GLN A 57 2.43 -7.53 3.64
C GLN A 57 1.13 -8.03 3.01
N LEU A 58 0.35 -7.12 2.40
CA LEU A 58 -0.87 -7.49 1.66
C LEU A 58 -0.57 -8.44 0.51
N ARG A 59 0.53 -8.20 -0.23
CA ARG A 59 0.96 -9.10 -1.30
C ARG A 59 1.29 -10.51 -0.78
N ASN A 60 1.94 -10.62 0.38
CA ASN A 60 2.24 -11.93 0.98
C ASN A 60 0.96 -12.65 1.42
N ILE A 61 0.03 -11.95 2.07
CA ILE A 61 -1.25 -12.53 2.49
C ILE A 61 -2.07 -13.03 1.29
N LEU A 62 -2.11 -12.26 0.20
CA LEU A 62 -2.82 -12.67 -1.01
C LEU A 62 -2.19 -13.93 -1.65
N GLN A 63 -0.87 -14.07 -1.59
CA GLN A 63 -0.18 -15.29 -2.03
C GLN A 63 -0.52 -16.49 -1.12
N ASP A 64 -0.55 -16.29 0.19
CA ASP A 64 -0.89 -17.34 1.16
C ASP A 64 -2.34 -17.81 1.02
N MET A 65 -3.26 -16.92 0.62
CA MET A 65 -4.65 -17.27 0.29
C MET A 65 -4.79 -17.93 -1.09
N GLY A 66 -3.69 -18.15 -1.81
CA GLY A 66 -3.68 -18.80 -3.12
C GLY A 66 -4.19 -17.92 -4.25
N VAL A 67 -4.20 -16.59 -4.10
CA VAL A 67 -4.55 -15.67 -5.19
C VAL A 67 -3.35 -15.61 -6.15
N PRO A 68 -3.45 -16.17 -7.37
CA PRO A 68 -2.35 -16.15 -8.32
C PRO A 68 -2.10 -14.73 -8.81
N ARG A 69 -0.82 -14.39 -9.00
CA ARG A 69 -0.43 -13.09 -9.53
C ARG A 69 -0.81 -13.01 -11.00
N GLN A 70 -1.10 -11.80 -11.47
CA GLN A 70 -1.36 -11.55 -12.88
C GLN A 70 -0.19 -12.02 -13.77
N SER A 71 1.05 -11.79 -13.34
CA SER A 71 2.25 -12.28 -14.04
C SER A 71 2.33 -13.80 -14.16
N GLU A 72 1.89 -14.52 -13.12
CA GLU A 72 1.86 -15.99 -13.12
C GLU A 72 0.77 -16.50 -14.06
N MET A 73 -0.39 -15.84 -14.09
CA MET A 73 -1.46 -16.12 -15.06
C MET A 73 -1.04 -15.83 -16.51
N ASP A 74 -0.31 -14.74 -16.74
CA ASP A 74 0.18 -14.38 -18.08
C ASP A 74 1.24 -15.39 -18.56
N GLU A 75 2.12 -15.85 -17.67
CA GLU A 75 3.08 -16.91 -17.99
C GLU A 75 2.37 -18.23 -18.35
N LEU A 76 1.38 -18.62 -17.55
CA LEU A 76 0.57 -19.82 -17.82
C LEU A 76 -0.17 -19.72 -19.15
N ARG A 77 -0.74 -18.55 -19.47
CA ARG A 77 -1.40 -18.29 -20.76
C ARG A 77 -0.42 -18.41 -21.92
N GLY A 78 0.78 -17.83 -21.79
CA GLY A 78 1.82 -17.95 -22.82
C GLY A 78 2.31 -19.39 -23.01
N ARG A 79 2.36 -20.19 -21.93
CA ARG A 79 2.67 -21.63 -22.01
C ARG A 79 1.56 -22.40 -22.71
N LEU A 80 0.30 -22.08 -22.43
CA LEU A 80 -0.88 -22.68 -23.06
C LEU A 80 -0.89 -22.39 -24.57
N ASP A 81 -0.69 -21.13 -24.98
CA ASP A 81 -0.66 -20.75 -26.40
C ASP A 81 0.42 -21.51 -27.19
N ARG A 82 1.58 -21.76 -26.57
CA ARG A 82 2.66 -22.55 -27.18
C ARG A 82 2.27 -24.02 -27.33
N LEU A 83 1.66 -24.61 -26.31
CA LEU A 83 1.17 -25.99 -26.36
C LEU A 83 0.10 -26.15 -27.43
N GLU A 84 -0.84 -25.22 -27.52
CA GLU A 84 -1.88 -25.24 -28.56
C GLU A 84 -1.30 -25.16 -29.98
N ARG A 85 -0.25 -24.36 -30.19
CA ARG A 85 0.43 -24.30 -31.49
C ARG A 85 1.11 -25.63 -31.82
N GLN A 86 1.82 -26.23 -30.85
CA GLN A 86 2.47 -27.52 -31.04
C GLN A 86 1.47 -28.64 -31.34
N MET A 87 0.34 -28.65 -30.63
CA MET A 87 -0.79 -29.54 -30.90
C MET A 87 -1.28 -29.42 -32.34
N ARG A 88 -1.55 -28.20 -32.81
CA ARG A 88 -2.01 -27.94 -34.19
C ARG A 88 -0.99 -28.37 -35.23
N ASP A 89 0.29 -28.13 -34.99
CA ASP A 89 1.36 -28.56 -35.92
C ASP A 89 1.49 -30.08 -35.99
N LEU A 90 1.30 -30.78 -34.86
CA LEU A 90 1.28 -32.24 -34.79
C LEU A 90 0.06 -32.83 -35.50
N GLU A 91 -1.12 -32.24 -35.29
CA GLU A 91 -2.34 -32.62 -36.01
C GLU A 91 -2.15 -32.44 -37.52
N ASN A 92 -1.64 -31.29 -37.97
CA ASN A 92 -1.38 -31.04 -39.39
C ASN A 92 -0.35 -32.00 -40.01
N ARG A 93 0.57 -32.54 -39.21
CA ARG A 93 1.55 -33.55 -39.64
C ARG A 93 0.94 -34.94 -39.77
N ASN A 94 0.02 -35.31 -38.87
CA ASN A 94 -0.66 -36.61 -38.91
C ASN A 94 -1.72 -36.74 -40.01
N TRP A 95 -2.14 -35.61 -40.62
CA TRP A 95 -3.10 -35.58 -41.72
C TRP A 95 -2.46 -35.60 -43.12
N ARG A 96 -1.12 -35.64 -43.21
CA ARG A 96 -0.36 -35.84 -44.46
C ARG A 96 0.18 -37.26 -44.50
#